data_AF-A0A938SH77-F1
#
_entry.id   AF-A0A938SH77-F1
#
_cell.length_a   1.000
_cell.length_b   1.000
_cell.length_c   1.000
_cell.angle_alpha   90.00
_cell.angle_beta   90.00
_cell.angle_gamma   90.00
#
_symmetry.space_group_name_H-M   'P 1'
#
loop_
_entity.id
_entity.type
_entity.pdbx_description
1 polymer ?
#
loop_
_entity_poly.entity_id
_entity_poly.type
_entity_poly.pdbx_seq_one_letter_code
_entity_poly.pdbx_strand_id
1 'polypeptide(L)'
;DLFIVGKDEESKWLGWTSRGTLFGAYEFLERFVGVRWLMPGEWGEDIPKQASLTLPDISLKQAPDFAIRLIDYIQERRPKGYTGPPDVRTWLLRHKMPPTTEGRRVQQGHSWDDYISPETVKAHPDYLAVSAQTGKPRTFANHKSTKYCTSNEQLVRAFADGVVQWLDKRPNLRGASISPADGGDFCQCPKCMALVTKDPHGKPSYTLVILDFYNRIARLVAQKHPDRPLGGIVYYNYMYPPDTAVKMEPNLVLVWTPLNYYGWGLAKPAYRAEFEPTMARWKALTPNLVYHNYSTWMRSLNGAPVPPGLDLLKLEIPAAKRHGLIGVDMVGMAAWGYGAVGNYILARQMWKADVNVDELYREWLQRAYGPGWHAMDKLYMTLEARLKERKEKESIQYKGEMYEINYDVIEKVYLPVFDEMERLYLEALSKAATEPQRKRLETFGENLVMLHYGMRKAGMALKDPEKSHFYRADDAYQKFLEATVFSLALDQSYGKRYTGPIWKGEWRGD
;
A
#
# COMPACT_ATOMS: atom_id res chain seq x y z
N ASP A 1 37.48 19.62 3.05
CA ASP A 1 37.10 18.43 2.27
C ASP A 1 35.69 17.97 2.62
N LEU A 2 34.93 17.49 1.63
CA LEU A 2 33.60 16.91 1.83
C LEU A 2 33.72 15.38 1.75
N PHE A 3 33.29 14.68 2.81
CA PHE A 3 33.23 13.23 2.83
C PHE A 3 31.79 12.77 2.98
N ILE A 4 31.36 11.88 2.09
CA ILE A 4 30.06 11.18 2.19
C ILE A 4 30.38 9.70 2.22
N VAL A 5 30.17 9.08 3.37
CA VAL A 5 30.50 7.67 3.60
C VAL A 5 29.32 7.02 4.30
N GLY A 6 28.92 5.86 3.81
CA GLY A 6 27.91 5.05 4.48
C GLY A 6 28.23 3.57 4.43
N LYS A 7 27.44 2.79 5.17
CA LYS A 7 27.53 1.33 5.17
C LYS A 7 26.98 0.81 3.84
N ASP A 8 27.84 0.22 3.01
CA ASP A 8 27.51 -0.33 1.70
C ASP A 8 27.66 -1.87 1.63
N GLU A 9 27.18 -2.55 2.67
CA GLU A 9 27.29 -4.01 2.82
C GLU A 9 25.96 -4.72 2.56
N GLU A 10 26.02 -5.96 2.07
CA GLU A 10 24.86 -6.84 2.02
C GLU A 10 24.42 -7.27 3.43
N SER A 11 23.16 -6.97 3.79
CA SER A 11 22.60 -7.45 5.05
C SER A 11 22.25 -8.94 4.97
N LYS A 12 22.90 -9.75 5.82
CA LYS A 12 22.63 -11.20 5.93
C LYS A 12 21.20 -11.51 6.35
N TRP A 13 20.59 -10.68 7.20
CA TRP A 13 19.24 -10.87 7.74
C TRP A 13 18.12 -10.17 6.96
N LEU A 14 18.42 -9.02 6.32
CA LEU A 14 17.39 -8.14 5.76
C LEU A 14 17.39 -8.09 4.23
N GLY A 15 18.25 -8.85 3.56
CA GLY A 15 18.07 -9.14 2.15
C GLY A 15 18.41 -8.04 1.17
N TRP A 16 19.12 -7.02 1.63
CA TRP A 16 19.40 -5.82 0.85
C TRP A 16 20.83 -5.39 1.05
N THR A 17 21.46 -4.95 -0.04
CA THR A 17 22.68 -4.15 0.03
C THR A 17 22.33 -2.81 0.65
N SER A 18 22.90 -2.53 1.81
CA SER A 18 22.87 -1.18 2.38
C SER A 18 23.48 -0.23 1.35
N ARG A 19 22.90 0.96 1.19
CA ARG A 19 23.37 1.97 0.22
C ARG A 19 23.64 3.30 0.92
N GLY A 20 24.34 3.22 2.04
CA GLY A 20 24.56 4.38 2.91
C GLY A 20 25.25 5.52 2.17
N THR A 21 26.22 5.23 1.29
CA THR A 21 26.93 6.27 0.54
C THR A 21 26.02 6.95 -0.48
N LEU A 22 25.22 6.17 -1.24
CA LEU A 22 24.24 6.72 -2.18
C LEU A 22 23.17 7.56 -1.46
N PHE A 23 22.63 7.07 -0.34
CA PHE A 23 21.64 7.80 0.44
C PHE A 23 22.22 9.06 1.09
N GLY A 24 23.50 9.04 1.47
CA GLY A 24 24.24 10.22 1.91
C GLY A 24 24.39 11.26 0.80
N ALA A 25 24.65 10.82 -0.44
CA ALA A 25 24.69 11.72 -1.59
C ALA A 25 23.32 12.36 -1.87
N TYR A 26 22.23 11.58 -1.80
CA TYR A 26 20.89 12.15 -1.91
C TYR A 26 20.54 13.11 -0.77
N GLU A 27 20.88 12.78 0.48
CA GLU A 27 20.71 13.70 1.61
C GLU A 27 21.48 15.00 1.41
N PHE A 28 22.70 14.93 0.88
CA PHE A 28 23.51 16.11 0.58
C PHE A 28 22.81 17.02 -0.45
N LEU A 29 22.33 16.44 -1.56
CA LEU A 29 21.60 17.16 -2.60
C LEU A 29 20.30 17.78 -2.06
N GLU A 30 19.55 17.06 -1.23
CA GLU A 30 18.31 17.59 -0.64
C GLU A 30 18.59 18.71 0.37
N ARG A 31 19.55 18.51 1.27
CA ARG A 31 19.78 19.40 2.41
C ARG A 31 20.55 20.66 2.05
N PHE A 32 21.61 20.54 1.26
CA PHE A 32 22.55 21.65 1.03
C PHE A 32 22.36 22.28 -0.35
N VAL A 33 22.03 21.49 -1.38
CA VAL A 33 21.74 22.03 -2.71
C VAL A 33 20.28 22.49 -2.80
N GLY A 34 19.37 21.82 -2.10
CA GLY A 34 17.94 22.15 -2.10
C GLY A 34 17.12 21.41 -3.16
N VAL A 35 17.66 20.31 -3.70
CA VAL A 35 16.99 19.45 -4.68
C VAL A 35 15.76 18.79 -4.06
N ARG A 36 14.68 18.63 -4.84
CA ARG A 36 13.54 17.77 -4.51
C ARG A 36 13.17 16.88 -5.69
N TRP A 37 12.72 15.67 -5.37
CA TRP A 37 12.18 14.71 -6.34
C TRP A 37 10.70 14.50 -6.04
N LEU A 38 9.86 15.40 -6.53
CA LEU A 38 8.45 15.51 -6.14
C LEU A 38 7.58 14.37 -6.70
N MET A 39 7.96 13.82 -7.85
CA MET A 39 7.36 12.65 -8.50
C MET A 39 8.39 11.95 -9.40
N PRO A 40 8.09 10.77 -9.99
CA PRO A 40 8.99 10.10 -10.92
C PRO A 40 9.18 10.87 -12.24
N GLY A 41 10.35 10.67 -12.86
CA GLY A 41 10.70 11.24 -14.16
C GLY A 41 11.19 12.69 -14.09
N GLU A 42 11.59 13.24 -15.23
CA GLU A 42 12.19 14.57 -15.35
C GLU A 42 11.28 15.68 -14.83
N TRP A 43 9.97 15.58 -15.07
CA TRP A 43 9.00 16.57 -14.60
C TRP A 43 8.83 16.55 -13.09
N GLY A 44 9.27 15.50 -12.40
CA GLY A 44 9.28 15.44 -10.95
C GLY A 44 10.51 16.04 -10.30
N GLU A 45 11.54 16.42 -11.07
CA GLU A 45 12.74 17.03 -10.53
C GLU A 45 12.54 18.54 -10.29
N ASP A 46 12.92 19.01 -9.11
CA ASP A 46 13.02 20.41 -8.75
C ASP A 46 14.47 20.67 -8.30
N ILE A 47 15.28 21.14 -9.24
CA ILE A 47 16.72 21.33 -9.07
C ILE A 47 17.01 22.83 -9.14
N PRO A 48 17.36 23.48 -8.01
CA PRO A 48 17.69 24.89 -8.01
C PRO A 48 18.98 25.16 -8.77
N LYS A 49 19.02 26.27 -9.52
CA LYS A 49 20.26 26.77 -10.14
C LYS A 49 21.03 27.59 -9.11
N GLN A 50 22.29 27.21 -8.87
CA GLN A 50 23.18 27.91 -7.95
C GLN A 50 24.55 28.11 -8.63
N ALA A 51 25.11 29.32 -8.55
CA ALA A 51 26.43 29.62 -9.09
C ALA A 51 27.56 29.19 -8.13
N SER A 52 27.26 29.08 -6.84
CA SER A 52 28.19 28.68 -5.79
C SER A 52 27.44 27.95 -4.68
N LEU A 53 28.10 26.98 -4.05
CA LEU A 53 27.58 26.25 -2.89
C LEU A 53 28.52 26.47 -1.70
N THR A 54 28.00 27.04 -0.61
CA THR A 54 28.73 27.22 0.64
C THR A 54 28.19 26.26 1.67
N LEU A 55 29.08 25.46 2.28
CA LEU A 55 28.72 24.50 3.31
C LEU A 55 29.20 25.01 4.68
N PRO A 56 28.38 24.95 5.74
CA PRO A 56 28.87 25.17 7.09
C PRO A 56 29.82 24.03 7.50
N ASP A 57 30.63 24.24 8.54
CA ASP A 57 31.29 23.12 9.21
C ASP A 57 30.21 22.21 9.82
N ILE A 58 30.20 20.94 9.41
CA ILE A 58 29.10 20.04 9.69
C ILE A 58 29.54 18.58 9.72
N SER A 59 28.98 17.85 10.69
CA SER A 59 29.10 16.40 10.81
C SER A 59 27.72 15.81 11.07
N LEU A 60 27.23 14.99 10.13
CA LEU A 60 25.90 14.37 10.20
C LEU A 60 26.01 12.86 10.10
N LYS A 61 25.22 12.17 10.94
CA LYS A 61 25.03 10.72 10.88
C LYS A 61 23.54 10.44 10.94
N GLN A 62 23.05 9.58 10.04
CA GLN A 62 21.65 9.20 9.98
C GLN A 62 21.50 7.70 9.76
N ALA A 63 20.37 7.17 10.20
CA ALA A 63 19.86 5.84 9.90
C ALA A 63 18.32 5.94 9.82
N PRO A 64 17.66 5.05 9.06
CA PRO A 64 16.21 5.03 9.00
C PRO A 64 15.59 4.55 10.32
N ASP A 65 14.42 5.10 10.68
CA ASP A 65 13.66 4.68 11.87
C ASP A 65 13.16 3.23 11.78
N PHE A 66 12.95 2.71 10.57
CA PHE A 66 12.45 1.36 10.34
C PHE A 66 13.45 0.50 9.57
N ALA A 67 13.61 -0.76 10.00
CA ALA A 67 14.42 -1.74 9.28
C ALA A 67 13.72 -2.24 8.02
N ILE A 68 12.39 -2.31 7.98
CA ILE A 68 11.62 -2.68 6.79
C ILE A 68 10.77 -1.48 6.37
N ARG A 69 10.89 -1.08 5.10
CA ARG A 69 10.21 0.07 4.52
C ARG A 69 9.76 -0.31 3.13
N LEU A 70 8.49 -0.18 2.84
CA LEU A 70 7.97 -0.47 1.51
C LEU A 70 6.81 0.43 1.16
N ILE A 71 6.77 0.87 -0.10
CA ILE A 71 5.61 1.53 -0.69
C ILE A 71 5.15 0.68 -1.87
N ASP A 72 3.99 0.07 -1.73
CA ASP A 72 3.38 -0.79 -2.75
C ASP A 72 2.37 -0.03 -3.63
N TYR A 73 2.06 -0.61 -4.80
CA TYR A 73 1.09 -0.11 -5.78
C TYR A 73 1.31 1.32 -6.27
N ILE A 74 2.56 1.68 -6.53
CA ILE A 74 2.95 2.99 -7.11
C ILE A 74 3.48 2.87 -8.55
N GLN A 75 3.09 1.83 -9.28
CA GLN A 75 3.54 1.55 -10.65
C GLN A 75 5.07 1.33 -10.81
N GLU A 76 5.72 0.71 -9.81
CA GLU A 76 7.16 0.39 -9.88
C GLU A 76 7.49 -0.60 -11.01
N ARG A 77 6.61 -1.59 -11.23
CA ARG A 77 6.75 -2.56 -12.33
C ARG A 77 6.34 -1.90 -13.63
N ARG A 78 7.20 -2.00 -14.64
CA ARG A 78 6.95 -1.42 -15.97
C ARG A 78 5.76 -2.09 -16.65
N PRO A 79 4.87 -1.32 -17.30
CA PRO A 79 3.86 -1.87 -18.19
C PRO A 79 4.51 -2.73 -19.30
N LYS A 80 3.80 -3.77 -19.74
CA LYS A 80 4.25 -4.59 -20.88
C LYS A 80 4.44 -3.71 -22.11
N GLY A 81 5.62 -3.78 -22.73
CA GLY A 81 5.97 -2.98 -23.92
C GLY A 81 6.59 -1.62 -23.64
N TYR A 82 6.65 -1.16 -22.38
CA TYR A 82 7.34 0.08 -22.03
C TYR A 82 8.87 -0.11 -21.99
N THR A 83 9.59 0.63 -22.83
CA THR A 83 11.06 0.59 -22.94
C THR A 83 11.78 1.76 -22.30
N GLY A 84 11.04 2.73 -21.74
CA GLY A 84 11.60 3.92 -21.10
C GLY A 84 12.31 3.66 -19.77
N PRO A 85 12.84 4.72 -19.12
CA PRO A 85 13.59 4.62 -17.87
C PRO A 85 12.74 4.06 -16.70
N PRO A 86 13.36 3.43 -15.69
CA PRO A 86 12.63 2.91 -14.52
C PRO A 86 12.33 4.03 -13.51
N ASP A 87 11.57 5.04 -13.92
CA ASP A 87 11.46 6.31 -13.18
C ASP A 87 11.00 6.14 -11.73
N VAL A 88 10.01 5.28 -11.48
CA VAL A 88 9.51 5.01 -10.12
C VAL A 88 10.58 4.36 -9.25
N ARG A 89 11.40 3.44 -9.80
CA ARG A 89 12.52 2.82 -9.08
C ARG A 89 13.58 3.86 -8.73
N THR A 90 13.92 4.73 -9.67
CA THR A 90 14.86 5.84 -9.45
C THR A 90 14.35 6.78 -8.37
N TRP A 91 13.05 7.11 -8.41
CA TRP A 91 12.39 7.94 -7.40
C TRP A 91 12.45 7.31 -6.00
N LEU A 92 12.19 6.01 -5.87
CA LEU A 92 12.31 5.28 -4.59
C LEU A 92 13.73 5.37 -4.02
N LEU A 93 14.75 5.12 -4.84
CA LEU A 93 16.15 5.20 -4.39
C LEU A 93 16.53 6.61 -3.92
N ARG A 94 16.07 7.65 -4.62
CA ARG A 94 16.23 9.06 -4.24
C ARG A 94 15.60 9.39 -2.88
N HIS A 95 14.51 8.71 -2.53
CA HIS A 95 13.86 8.80 -1.22
C HIS A 95 14.38 7.80 -0.21
N LYS A 96 15.53 7.16 -0.48
CA LYS A 96 16.19 6.23 0.44
C LYS A 96 15.30 5.00 0.75
N MET A 97 14.41 4.69 -0.19
CA MET A 97 13.44 3.61 -0.14
C MET A 97 13.88 2.43 -1.01
N PRO A 98 13.77 1.20 -0.50
CA PRO A 98 14.13 0.04 -1.27
C PRO A 98 13.06 -0.34 -2.32
N PRO A 99 13.40 -0.48 -3.62
CA PRO A 99 12.45 -0.97 -4.63
C PRO A 99 12.12 -2.45 -4.46
N THR A 100 10.85 -2.81 -4.68
CA THR A 100 10.34 -4.21 -4.62
C THR A 100 10.98 -5.10 -5.69
N THR A 101 11.40 -4.50 -6.81
CA THR A 101 12.09 -5.19 -7.92
C THR A 101 13.44 -5.77 -7.52
N GLU A 102 14.00 -5.34 -6.39
CA GLU A 102 15.23 -5.90 -5.82
C GLU A 102 14.94 -6.94 -4.71
N GLY A 103 13.68 -7.30 -4.52
CA GLY A 103 13.21 -8.26 -3.52
C GLY A 103 12.55 -7.59 -2.31
N ARG A 104 11.73 -8.38 -1.59
CA ARG A 104 11.08 -7.98 -0.33
C ARG A 104 11.86 -8.53 0.86
N ARG A 105 12.01 -7.72 1.92
CA ARG A 105 12.70 -8.11 3.17
C ARG A 105 11.93 -9.18 3.95
N VAL A 106 10.61 -9.07 3.92
CA VAL A 106 9.68 -10.06 4.43
C VAL A 106 8.81 -10.47 3.25
N GLN A 107 8.92 -11.73 2.85
CA GLN A 107 8.01 -12.26 1.86
C GLN A 107 6.62 -12.33 2.50
N GLN A 108 5.69 -11.57 1.94
CA GLN A 108 4.32 -11.46 2.42
C GLN A 108 3.40 -11.42 1.20
N GLY A 109 2.23 -12.02 1.34
CA GLY A 109 1.27 -12.27 0.27
C GLY A 109 0.64 -13.65 0.42
N HIS A 110 -0.56 -13.83 -0.12
CA HIS A 110 -1.25 -15.11 -0.11
C HIS A 110 -0.42 -16.18 -0.82
N SER A 111 -0.10 -17.27 -0.12
CA SER A 111 0.91 -18.25 -0.58
C SER A 111 0.63 -19.71 -0.18
N TRP A 112 -0.50 -20.01 0.43
CA TRP A 112 -0.81 -21.39 0.84
C TRP A 112 -0.78 -22.38 -0.33
N ASP A 113 -1.17 -21.93 -1.51
CA ASP A 113 -1.12 -22.69 -2.74
C ASP A 113 0.32 -22.98 -3.21
N ASP A 114 1.32 -22.19 -2.84
CA ASP A 114 2.69 -22.36 -3.34
C ASP A 114 3.41 -23.63 -2.84
N TYR A 115 2.96 -24.22 -1.72
CA TYR A 115 3.75 -25.24 -0.99
C TYR A 115 3.20 -26.66 -1.05
N ILE A 116 1.93 -26.84 -1.39
CA ILE A 116 1.33 -28.18 -1.54
C ILE A 116 0.92 -28.36 -3.00
N SER A 117 1.44 -29.41 -3.64
CA SER A 117 1.13 -29.68 -5.05
C SER A 117 -0.33 -30.15 -5.21
N PRO A 118 -0.95 -29.92 -6.38
CA PRO A 118 -2.29 -30.45 -6.68
C PRO A 118 -2.40 -31.97 -6.49
N GLU A 119 -1.33 -32.72 -6.81
CA GLU A 119 -1.26 -34.17 -6.65
C GLU A 119 -1.31 -34.57 -5.17
N THR A 120 -0.55 -33.87 -4.31
CA THR A 120 -0.59 -34.09 -2.86
C THR A 120 -1.97 -33.80 -2.30
N VAL A 121 -2.60 -32.69 -2.71
CA VAL A 121 -3.98 -32.38 -2.26
C VAL A 121 -4.98 -33.45 -2.69
N LYS A 122 -4.88 -33.97 -3.92
CA LYS A 122 -5.76 -35.04 -4.42
C LYS A 122 -5.55 -36.36 -3.68
N ALA A 123 -4.31 -36.70 -3.33
CA ALA A 123 -3.97 -37.90 -2.57
C ALA A 123 -4.40 -37.81 -1.10
N HIS A 124 -4.46 -36.60 -0.55
CA HIS A 124 -4.79 -36.32 0.85
C HIS A 124 -5.97 -35.33 0.95
N PRO A 125 -7.21 -35.74 0.60
CA PRO A 125 -8.37 -34.86 0.67
C PRO A 125 -8.68 -34.38 2.09
N ASP A 126 -8.20 -35.10 3.12
CA ASP A 126 -8.29 -34.71 4.54
C ASP A 126 -7.39 -33.52 4.92
N TYR A 127 -6.52 -33.07 4.01
CA TYR A 127 -5.76 -31.82 4.17
C TYR A 127 -6.65 -30.61 3.95
N LEU A 128 -7.71 -30.74 3.16
CA LEU A 128 -8.59 -29.62 2.85
C LEU A 128 -9.43 -29.22 4.06
N ALA A 129 -9.68 -27.91 4.16
CA ALA A 129 -10.55 -27.36 5.18
C ALA A 129 -11.94 -28.03 5.13
N VAL A 130 -12.51 -28.34 6.29
CA VAL A 130 -13.90 -28.80 6.41
C VAL A 130 -14.84 -27.62 6.13
N SER A 131 -15.82 -27.81 5.25
CA SER A 131 -16.83 -26.80 4.91
C SER A 131 -17.87 -26.63 6.01
N ALA A 132 -18.24 -25.38 6.29
CA ALA A 132 -19.35 -25.06 7.20
C ALA A 132 -20.69 -25.61 6.70
N GLN A 133 -20.87 -25.67 5.38
CA GLN A 133 -22.14 -26.05 4.77
C GLN A 133 -22.35 -27.56 4.75
N THR A 134 -21.29 -28.33 4.48
CA THR A 134 -21.41 -29.78 4.28
C THR A 134 -20.87 -30.61 5.44
N GLY A 135 -20.09 -30.01 6.34
CA GLY A 135 -19.41 -30.73 7.44
C GLY A 135 -18.34 -31.72 6.95
N LYS A 136 -18.00 -31.70 5.65
CA LYS A 136 -17.01 -32.58 5.02
C LYS A 136 -15.80 -31.78 4.53
N PRO A 137 -14.63 -32.42 4.31
CA PRO A 137 -13.52 -31.77 3.60
C PRO A 137 -14.01 -31.18 2.28
N ARG A 138 -13.54 -29.98 1.96
CA ARG A 138 -13.85 -29.33 0.68
C ARG A 138 -13.33 -30.17 -0.49
N THR A 139 -13.93 -29.97 -1.65
CA THR A 139 -13.39 -30.49 -2.90
C THR A 139 -12.30 -29.56 -3.42
N PHE A 140 -11.23 -30.13 -3.96
CA PHE A 140 -10.22 -29.36 -4.65
C PHE A 140 -10.78 -28.86 -5.98
N ALA A 141 -11.07 -27.55 -6.07
CA ALA A 141 -11.62 -26.94 -7.28
C ALA A 141 -10.60 -26.04 -7.98
N ASN A 142 -10.01 -25.09 -7.25
CA ASN A 142 -8.97 -24.20 -7.73
C ASN A 142 -7.84 -24.17 -6.71
N HIS A 143 -6.61 -24.33 -7.20
CA HIS A 143 -5.42 -24.30 -6.37
C HIS A 143 -5.25 -22.94 -5.68
N LYS A 144 -5.51 -21.83 -6.39
CA LYS A 144 -5.25 -20.44 -5.96
C LYS A 144 -6.12 -19.90 -4.81
N SER A 145 -7.06 -20.67 -4.30
CA SER A 145 -7.93 -20.29 -3.18
C SER A 145 -8.08 -21.41 -2.16
N THR A 146 -7.15 -22.37 -2.14
CA THR A 146 -7.25 -23.55 -1.30
C THR A 146 -7.12 -23.18 0.17
N LYS A 147 -8.10 -23.62 0.98
CA LYS A 147 -8.05 -23.55 2.44
C LYS A 147 -7.75 -24.92 3.01
N TYR A 148 -6.88 -24.94 4.00
CA TYR A 148 -6.34 -26.15 4.61
C TYR A 148 -6.87 -26.36 6.04
N CYS A 149 -6.89 -27.62 6.49
CA CYS A 149 -7.18 -28.00 7.87
C CYS A 149 -5.91 -27.86 8.72
N THR A 150 -5.70 -26.70 9.35
CA THR A 150 -4.46 -26.38 10.09
C THR A 150 -4.22 -27.26 11.33
N SER A 151 -5.24 -27.96 11.81
CA SER A 151 -5.12 -28.95 12.89
C SER A 151 -4.72 -30.36 12.43
N ASN A 152 -4.56 -30.61 11.12
CA ASN A 152 -4.11 -31.90 10.61
C ASN A 152 -2.57 -31.97 10.68
N GLU A 153 -2.02 -32.86 11.52
CA GLU A 153 -0.57 -33.00 11.74
C GLU A 153 0.20 -33.36 10.48
N GLN A 154 -0.38 -34.17 9.59
CA GLN A 154 0.29 -34.59 8.37
C GLN A 154 0.39 -33.42 7.38
N LEU A 155 -0.69 -32.64 7.26
CA LEU A 155 -0.70 -31.42 6.46
C LEU A 155 0.33 -30.39 6.97
N VAL A 156 0.42 -30.17 8.28
CA VAL A 156 1.38 -29.22 8.84
C VAL A 156 2.82 -29.61 8.49
N ARG A 157 3.14 -30.90 8.56
CA ARG A 157 4.45 -31.41 8.13
C ARG A 157 4.66 -31.25 6.63
N ALA A 158 3.71 -31.68 5.81
CA ALA A 158 3.78 -31.56 4.36
C ALA A 158 3.93 -30.10 3.89
N PHE A 159 3.25 -29.16 4.56
CA PHE A 159 3.35 -27.74 4.27
C PHE A 159 4.73 -27.19 4.63
N ALA A 160 5.25 -27.53 5.82
CA ALA A 160 6.60 -27.13 6.22
C ALA A 160 7.67 -27.68 5.27
N ASP A 161 7.54 -28.94 4.85
CA ASP A 161 8.43 -29.56 3.86
C ASP A 161 8.34 -28.85 2.50
N GLY A 162 7.14 -28.44 2.08
CA GLY A 162 6.91 -27.64 0.89
C GLY A 162 7.61 -26.27 0.96
N VAL A 163 7.54 -25.59 2.11
CA VAL A 163 8.26 -24.32 2.34
C VAL A 163 9.77 -24.52 2.29
N VAL A 164 10.29 -25.57 2.92
CA VAL A 164 11.70 -25.94 2.87
C VAL A 164 12.16 -26.18 1.42
N GLN A 165 11.42 -27.00 0.66
CA GLN A 165 11.75 -27.26 -0.75
C GLN A 165 11.70 -26.00 -1.61
N TRP A 166 10.76 -25.10 -1.33
CA TRP A 166 10.64 -23.81 -2.03
C TRP A 166 11.86 -22.93 -1.76
N LEU A 167 12.34 -22.88 -0.51
CA LEU A 167 13.55 -22.15 -0.09
C LEU A 167 14.81 -22.77 -0.71
N ASP A 168 14.96 -24.09 -0.68
CA ASP A 168 16.08 -24.81 -1.29
C ASP A 168 16.22 -24.51 -2.78
N LYS A 169 15.09 -24.45 -3.51
CA LYS A 169 15.05 -24.14 -4.94
C LYS A 169 15.30 -22.66 -5.24
N ARG A 170 15.26 -21.79 -4.23
CA ARG A 170 15.35 -20.33 -4.37
C ARG A 170 16.32 -19.76 -3.34
N PRO A 171 17.62 -20.10 -3.42
CA PRO A 171 18.60 -19.69 -2.42
C PRO A 171 18.76 -18.16 -2.30
N ASN A 172 18.38 -17.42 -3.35
CA ASN A 172 18.35 -15.96 -3.39
C ASN A 172 17.18 -15.33 -2.60
N LEU A 173 16.10 -16.06 -2.33
CA LEU A 173 14.97 -15.54 -1.56
C LEU A 173 15.22 -15.65 -0.07
N ARG A 174 15.14 -14.52 0.62
CA ARG A 174 15.56 -14.40 2.02
C ARG A 174 14.61 -15.07 3.01
N GLY A 175 13.40 -15.35 2.60
CA GLY A 175 12.34 -15.90 3.42
C GLY A 175 11.19 -16.36 2.55
N ALA A 176 10.12 -16.82 3.17
CA ALA A 176 8.91 -17.28 2.48
C ALA A 176 7.66 -16.70 3.15
N SER A 177 6.61 -16.41 2.38
CA SER A 177 5.31 -16.09 2.99
C SER A 177 4.63 -17.39 3.37
N ILE A 178 4.02 -17.48 4.54
CA ILE A 178 3.16 -18.61 4.92
C ILE A 178 1.70 -18.19 5.09
N SER A 179 1.35 -17.04 4.52
CA SER A 179 0.04 -16.42 4.70
C SER A 179 -1.06 -17.22 3.99
N PRO A 180 -2.26 -17.34 4.60
CA PRO A 180 -3.40 -18.00 3.99
C PRO A 180 -3.66 -17.55 2.56
N ALA A 181 -4.25 -18.42 1.74
CA ALA A 181 -4.98 -17.98 0.56
C ALA A 181 -5.98 -16.87 0.94
N ASP A 182 -6.41 -16.01 0.02
CA ASP A 182 -7.34 -14.92 0.36
C ASP A 182 -8.71 -15.45 0.82
N GLY A 183 -9.49 -14.65 1.56
CA GLY A 183 -10.80 -15.01 2.13
C GLY A 183 -10.75 -15.51 3.58
N GLY A 184 -11.93 -15.57 4.22
CA GLY A 184 -12.07 -15.89 5.66
C GLY A 184 -12.73 -17.23 5.98
N ASP A 185 -12.87 -18.10 4.99
CA ASP A 185 -13.63 -19.34 5.05
C ASP A 185 -12.77 -20.53 5.51
N PHE A 186 -12.20 -20.43 6.71
CA PHE A 186 -11.31 -21.42 7.30
C PHE A 186 -12.01 -22.73 7.73
N CYS A 187 -11.20 -23.73 8.06
CA CYS A 187 -11.65 -25.08 8.44
C CYS A 187 -12.61 -25.10 9.62
N GLN A 188 -13.72 -25.84 9.47
CA GLN A 188 -14.79 -25.96 10.47
C GLN A 188 -14.73 -27.27 11.28
N CYS A 189 -13.62 -28.00 11.23
CA CYS A 189 -13.49 -29.23 12.03
C CYS A 189 -13.46 -28.89 13.54
N PRO A 190 -13.88 -29.81 14.43
CA PRO A 190 -13.94 -29.54 15.86
C PRO A 190 -12.62 -29.03 16.46
N LYS A 191 -11.47 -29.53 16.00
CA LYS A 191 -10.15 -29.10 16.48
C LYS A 191 -9.82 -27.65 16.09
N CYS A 192 -10.12 -27.24 14.85
CA CYS A 192 -9.93 -25.84 14.43
C CYS A 192 -10.91 -24.91 15.14
N MET A 193 -12.18 -25.32 15.26
CA MET A 193 -13.21 -24.50 15.91
C MET A 193 -12.99 -24.32 17.41
N ALA A 194 -12.30 -25.24 18.08
CA ALA A 194 -11.90 -25.07 19.48
C ALA A 194 -10.96 -23.88 19.72
N LEU A 195 -10.29 -23.37 18.67
CA LEU A 195 -9.42 -22.19 18.74
C LEU A 195 -10.11 -20.91 18.24
N VAL A 196 -11.33 -20.99 17.74
CA VAL A 196 -12.05 -19.79 17.25
C VAL A 196 -12.60 -19.01 18.44
N THR A 197 -12.23 -17.74 18.51
CA THR A 197 -12.69 -16.82 19.57
C THR A 197 -13.59 -15.73 18.98
N LYS A 198 -13.90 -14.68 19.75
CA LYS A 198 -14.56 -13.48 19.23
C LYS A 198 -13.55 -12.34 19.13
N ASP A 199 -13.69 -11.51 18.10
CA ASP A 199 -12.99 -10.24 17.99
C ASP A 199 -13.64 -9.16 18.89
N PRO A 200 -13.03 -7.98 19.06
CA PRO A 200 -13.59 -6.89 19.86
C PRO A 200 -14.98 -6.41 19.41
N HIS A 201 -15.41 -6.77 18.19
CA HIS A 201 -16.69 -6.41 17.59
C HIS A 201 -17.69 -7.58 17.61
N GLY A 202 -17.38 -8.66 18.34
CA GLY A 202 -18.24 -9.82 18.55
C GLY A 202 -18.29 -10.82 17.40
N LYS A 203 -17.47 -10.65 16.35
CA LYS A 203 -17.42 -11.57 15.20
C LYS A 203 -16.45 -12.73 15.45
N PRO A 204 -16.62 -13.88 14.79
CA PRO A 204 -15.66 -14.98 14.88
C PRO A 204 -14.25 -14.54 14.49
N SER A 205 -13.28 -14.82 15.35
CA SER A 205 -11.87 -14.56 15.15
C SER A 205 -11.11 -15.86 14.98
N TYR A 206 -10.39 -15.98 13.87
CA TYR A 206 -9.54 -17.11 13.54
C TYR A 206 -8.07 -16.88 13.93
N THR A 207 -7.77 -15.83 14.69
CA THR A 207 -6.39 -15.46 15.02
C THR A 207 -5.61 -16.60 15.66
N LEU A 208 -6.16 -17.29 16.67
CA LEU A 208 -5.44 -18.42 17.30
C LEU A 208 -5.24 -19.60 16.35
N VAL A 209 -6.19 -19.86 15.45
CA VAL A 209 -6.07 -20.90 14.41
C VAL A 209 -4.87 -20.62 13.50
N ILE A 210 -4.68 -19.35 13.11
CA ILE A 210 -3.60 -18.93 12.23
C ILE A 210 -2.26 -18.84 12.96
N LEU A 211 -2.23 -18.30 14.18
CA LEU A 211 -0.99 -18.20 14.96
C LEU A 211 -0.45 -19.59 15.37
N ASP A 212 -1.30 -20.56 15.70
CA ASP A 212 -0.87 -21.94 15.95
C ASP A 212 -0.20 -22.54 14.71
N PHE A 213 -0.86 -22.41 13.56
CA PHE A 213 -0.34 -22.89 12.28
C PHE A 213 1.02 -22.24 11.96
N TYR A 214 1.10 -20.91 12.03
CA TYR A 214 2.35 -20.19 11.76
C TYR A 214 3.50 -20.65 12.67
N ASN A 215 3.26 -20.78 13.98
CA ASN A 215 4.29 -21.23 14.91
C ASN A 215 4.78 -22.65 14.61
N ARG A 216 3.87 -23.57 14.29
CA ARG A 216 4.23 -24.96 13.98
C ARG A 216 5.05 -25.06 12.70
N ILE A 217 4.68 -24.32 11.65
CA ILE A 217 5.45 -24.25 10.40
C ILE A 217 6.81 -23.60 10.64
N ALA A 218 6.85 -22.46 11.34
CA ALA A 218 8.08 -21.74 11.63
C ALA A 218 9.10 -22.60 12.40
N ARG A 219 8.64 -23.36 13.39
CA ARG A 219 9.47 -24.30 14.16
C ARG A 219 10.03 -25.45 13.32
N LEU A 220 9.24 -26.00 12.41
CA LEU A 220 9.67 -27.10 11.53
C LEU A 220 10.69 -26.58 10.49
N VAL A 221 10.39 -25.47 9.83
CA VAL A 221 11.29 -24.86 8.82
C VAL A 221 12.63 -24.44 9.45
N ALA A 222 12.62 -23.93 10.69
CA ALA A 222 13.83 -23.52 11.40
C ALA A 222 14.83 -24.66 11.65
N GLN A 223 14.40 -25.93 11.58
CA GLN A 223 15.31 -27.08 11.71
C GLN A 223 16.33 -27.15 10.57
N LYS A 224 15.99 -26.62 9.39
CA LYS A 224 16.87 -26.57 8.21
C LYS A 224 17.25 -25.15 7.79
N HIS A 225 16.35 -24.18 7.98
CA HIS A 225 16.54 -22.78 7.59
C HIS A 225 16.27 -21.82 8.76
N PRO A 226 17.06 -21.86 9.85
CA PRO A 226 16.87 -20.99 11.01
C PRO A 226 17.10 -19.50 10.71
N ASP A 227 17.82 -19.19 9.62
CA ASP A 227 18.18 -17.84 9.17
C ASP A 227 17.18 -17.24 8.18
N ARG A 228 16.15 -17.98 7.77
CA ARG A 228 15.16 -17.53 6.77
C ARG A 228 13.85 -17.11 7.46
N PRO A 229 13.53 -15.80 7.56
CA PRO A 229 12.27 -15.36 8.14
C PRO A 229 11.06 -15.83 7.33
N LEU A 230 9.98 -16.18 8.03
CA LEU A 230 8.67 -16.46 7.45
C LEU A 230 7.74 -15.28 7.69
N GLY A 231 7.15 -14.74 6.63
CA GLY A 231 6.14 -13.69 6.74
C GLY A 231 4.74 -14.28 6.89
N GLY A 232 4.00 -13.87 7.92
CA GLY A 232 2.63 -14.29 8.15
C GLY A 232 1.72 -13.07 8.29
N ILE A 233 0.82 -12.87 7.33
CA ILE A 233 -0.18 -11.82 7.40
C ILE A 233 -1.16 -12.11 8.55
N VAL A 234 -1.60 -11.09 9.28
CA VAL A 234 -2.77 -11.13 10.17
C VAL A 234 -3.79 -10.11 9.68
N TYR A 235 -4.90 -10.61 9.14
CA TYR A 235 -5.79 -9.91 8.20
C TYR A 235 -7.26 -10.28 8.43
N TYR A 236 -8.18 -9.48 7.90
CA TYR A 236 -9.62 -9.75 7.87
C TYR A 236 -10.19 -10.31 9.19
N ASN A 237 -10.70 -11.54 9.21
CA ASN A 237 -11.28 -12.19 10.39
C ASN A 237 -10.24 -12.86 11.31
N TYR A 238 -8.97 -12.47 11.20
CA TYR A 238 -7.85 -12.84 12.08
C TYR A 238 -6.87 -11.66 12.26
N MET A 239 -7.36 -10.41 12.15
CA MET A 239 -6.54 -9.18 12.27
C MET A 239 -6.40 -8.63 13.69
N TYR A 240 -7.22 -9.09 14.63
CA TYR A 240 -7.16 -8.66 16.03
C TYR A 240 -6.34 -9.67 16.85
N PRO A 241 -5.48 -9.18 17.75
CA PRO A 241 -4.68 -10.06 18.61
C PRO A 241 -5.61 -10.84 19.55
N PRO A 242 -5.27 -12.08 19.92
CA PRO A 242 -6.03 -12.84 20.89
C PRO A 242 -5.88 -12.26 22.29
N ASP A 243 -6.80 -12.61 23.19
CA ASP A 243 -6.66 -12.35 24.64
C ASP A 243 -5.74 -13.36 25.31
N THR A 244 -5.54 -14.52 24.67
CA THR A 244 -4.63 -15.57 25.12
C THR A 244 -3.19 -15.20 24.78
N ALA A 245 -2.28 -15.36 25.76
CA ALA A 245 -0.86 -15.19 25.52
C ALA A 245 -0.35 -16.22 24.51
N VAL A 246 0.22 -15.74 23.40
CA VAL A 246 0.90 -16.55 22.39
C VAL A 246 2.31 -16.02 22.21
N LYS A 247 3.32 -16.87 22.41
CA LYS A 247 4.71 -16.53 22.10
C LYS A 247 5.03 -16.99 20.68
N MET A 248 5.39 -16.05 19.81
CA MET A 248 5.72 -16.37 18.42
C MET A 248 7.15 -16.89 18.27
N GLU A 249 7.36 -17.80 17.32
CA GLU A 249 8.70 -18.28 16.93
C GLU A 249 9.60 -17.14 16.43
N PRO A 250 10.92 -17.17 16.70
CA PRO A 250 11.81 -16.05 16.43
C PRO A 250 12.08 -15.80 14.94
N ASN A 251 11.89 -16.81 14.08
CA ASN A 251 11.98 -16.68 12.63
C ASN A 251 10.64 -16.30 11.99
N LEU A 252 9.59 -16.00 12.76
CA LEU A 252 8.31 -15.52 12.23
C LEU A 252 8.22 -14.00 12.31
N VAL A 253 7.80 -13.36 11.21
CA VAL A 253 7.47 -11.94 11.14
C VAL A 253 5.98 -11.81 10.87
N LEU A 254 5.25 -11.22 11.82
CA LEU A 254 3.83 -10.91 11.63
C LEU A 254 3.70 -9.61 10.83
N VAL A 255 2.88 -9.66 9.79
CA VAL A 255 2.53 -8.49 8.98
C VAL A 255 1.08 -8.15 9.30
N TRP A 256 0.89 -7.13 10.15
CA TRP A 256 -0.43 -6.71 10.55
C TRP A 256 -1.09 -5.89 9.46
N THR A 257 -2.16 -6.46 8.90
CA THR A 257 -2.84 -5.97 7.70
C THR A 257 -4.32 -5.73 8.02
N PRO A 258 -4.65 -4.67 8.76
CA PRO A 258 -6.00 -4.45 9.29
C PRO A 258 -6.97 -3.99 8.20
N LEU A 259 -7.70 -4.93 7.58
CA LEU A 259 -8.67 -4.66 6.51
C LEU A 259 -9.70 -3.58 6.89
N ASN A 260 -10.11 -3.53 8.16
CA ASN A 260 -11.05 -2.51 8.66
C ASN A 260 -10.53 -1.07 8.51
N TYR A 261 -9.21 -0.88 8.39
CA TYR A 261 -8.56 0.43 8.36
C TYR A 261 -8.29 0.95 6.94
N TYR A 262 -8.59 0.14 5.92
CA TYR A 262 -8.35 0.48 4.52
C TYR A 262 -9.22 1.64 4.05
N GLY A 263 -8.74 2.41 3.08
CA GLY A 263 -9.51 3.45 2.38
C GLY A 263 -10.19 4.41 3.34
N TRP A 264 -9.38 5.09 4.17
CA TRP A 264 -9.84 6.02 5.22
C TRP A 264 -10.58 5.36 6.38
N GLY A 265 -10.42 4.05 6.59
CA GLY A 265 -11.07 3.35 7.70
C GLY A 265 -10.76 3.97 9.06
N LEU A 266 -9.53 4.46 9.27
CA LEU A 266 -9.12 5.16 10.49
C LEU A 266 -9.73 6.55 10.70
N ALA A 267 -10.49 7.09 9.74
CA ALA A 267 -11.34 8.25 9.97
C ALA A 267 -12.59 7.90 10.80
N LYS A 268 -13.00 6.62 10.86
CA LYS A 268 -14.09 6.17 11.73
C LYS A 268 -13.68 6.28 13.20
N PRO A 269 -14.48 6.94 14.08
CA PRO A 269 -14.11 7.11 15.48
C PRO A 269 -13.81 5.80 16.22
N ALA A 270 -14.58 4.74 15.97
CA ALA A 270 -14.39 3.44 16.59
C ALA A 270 -13.03 2.82 16.24
N TYR A 271 -12.66 2.80 14.95
CA TYR A 271 -11.38 2.28 14.48
C TYR A 271 -10.20 3.16 14.92
N ARG A 272 -10.40 4.49 14.94
CA ARG A 272 -9.41 5.42 15.47
C ARG A 272 -9.07 5.15 16.94
N ALA A 273 -10.10 4.89 17.76
CA ALA A 273 -9.94 4.66 19.20
C ALA A 273 -9.21 3.34 19.51
N GLU A 274 -9.43 2.29 18.72
CA GLU A 274 -8.81 0.97 18.95
C GLU A 274 -7.43 0.81 18.28
N PHE A 275 -7.02 1.69 17.37
CA PHE A 275 -5.84 1.51 16.52
C PHE A 275 -4.55 1.27 17.32
N GLU A 276 -4.11 2.23 18.13
CA GLU A 276 -2.88 2.11 18.91
C GLU A 276 -2.97 1.02 19.99
N PRO A 277 -4.09 0.88 20.74
CA PRO A 277 -4.26 -0.26 21.64
C PRO A 277 -4.11 -1.62 20.95
N THR A 278 -4.66 -1.78 19.74
CA THR A 278 -4.52 -3.02 18.94
C THR A 278 -3.08 -3.24 18.51
N MET A 279 -2.39 -2.18 18.08
CA MET A 279 -0.96 -2.23 17.72
C MET A 279 -0.09 -2.67 18.91
N ALA A 280 -0.29 -2.07 20.09
CA ALA A 280 0.44 -2.40 21.30
C ALA A 280 0.25 -3.88 21.70
N ARG A 281 -0.98 -4.40 21.58
CA ARG A 281 -1.29 -5.80 21.84
C ARG A 281 -0.57 -6.74 20.87
N TRP A 282 -0.53 -6.43 19.58
CA TRP A 282 0.26 -7.21 18.62
C TRP A 282 1.75 -7.19 18.96
N LYS A 283 2.30 -6.02 19.30
CA LYS A 283 3.70 -5.85 19.66
C LYS A 283 4.09 -6.65 20.91
N ALA A 284 3.16 -6.86 21.83
CA ALA A 284 3.38 -7.68 23.03
C ALA A 284 3.57 -9.17 22.71
N LEU A 285 3.02 -9.67 21.59
CA LEU A 285 3.16 -11.07 21.19
C LEU A 285 4.50 -11.37 20.51
N THR A 286 5.08 -10.38 19.81
CA THR A 286 6.34 -10.56 19.09
C THR A 286 7.11 -9.25 18.88
N PRO A 287 8.45 -9.25 18.95
CA PRO A 287 9.26 -8.14 18.46
C PRO A 287 9.24 -8.02 16.92
N ASN A 288 8.88 -9.08 16.21
CA ASN A 288 8.92 -9.14 14.74
C ASN A 288 7.57 -8.73 14.14
N LEU A 289 7.21 -7.46 14.27
CA LEU A 289 5.95 -6.91 13.78
C LEU A 289 6.18 -5.82 12.72
N VAL A 290 5.54 -6.00 11.57
CA VAL A 290 5.44 -5.02 10.48
C VAL A 290 4.00 -4.54 10.38
N TYR A 291 3.81 -3.22 10.25
CA TYR A 291 2.49 -2.65 9.95
C TYR A 291 2.31 -2.52 8.44
N HIS A 292 1.28 -3.15 7.90
CA HIS A 292 0.89 -2.99 6.50
C HIS A 292 -0.50 -2.37 6.39
N ASN A 293 -0.65 -1.28 5.65
CA ASN A 293 -1.98 -0.69 5.47
C ASN A 293 -2.17 -0.02 4.12
N TYR A 294 -3.44 0.02 3.73
CA TYR A 294 -3.93 0.72 2.55
C TYR A 294 -4.28 2.18 2.86
N SER A 295 -4.21 2.63 4.11
CA SER A 295 -4.38 4.03 4.53
C SER A 295 -5.49 4.77 3.76
N THR A 296 -5.15 5.75 2.91
CA THR A 296 -6.09 6.50 2.08
C THR A 296 -6.42 5.84 0.74
N TRP A 297 -5.70 4.79 0.33
CA TRP A 297 -5.96 4.05 -0.90
C TRP A 297 -7.40 3.56 -0.93
N MET A 298 -8.13 4.09 -1.89
CA MET A 298 -9.40 3.55 -2.31
C MET A 298 -9.18 2.99 -3.71
N ARG A 299 -9.79 1.85 -4.01
CA ARG A 299 -9.80 1.25 -5.34
C ARG A 299 -10.46 2.28 -6.28
N SER A 300 -9.59 3.06 -6.93
CA SER A 300 -9.91 4.25 -7.71
C SER A 300 -9.24 4.07 -9.06
N LEU A 301 -9.99 3.55 -10.02
CA LEU A 301 -9.51 3.45 -11.39
C LEU A 301 -10.28 4.39 -12.33
N ASN A 302 -11.09 5.31 -11.80
CA ASN A 302 -11.96 6.19 -12.58
C ASN A 302 -11.42 7.62 -12.70
N GLY A 303 -10.18 7.88 -12.29
CA GLY A 303 -9.56 9.21 -12.33
C GLY A 303 -9.97 10.15 -11.19
N ALA A 304 -10.76 9.69 -10.22
CA ALA A 304 -11.12 10.49 -9.04
C ALA A 304 -9.89 10.74 -8.14
N PRO A 305 -9.51 12.02 -7.91
CA PRO A 305 -8.37 12.32 -7.05
C PRO A 305 -8.60 11.91 -5.60
N VAL A 306 -7.69 11.11 -5.05
CA VAL A 306 -7.68 10.76 -3.63
C VAL A 306 -6.72 11.71 -2.89
N PRO A 307 -7.21 12.50 -1.91
CA PRO A 307 -6.36 13.41 -1.15
C PRO A 307 -5.44 12.65 -0.17
N PRO A 308 -4.35 13.28 0.30
CA PRO A 308 -3.32 12.59 1.08
C PRO A 308 -3.78 12.11 2.47
N GLY A 309 -4.80 12.71 3.09
CA GLY A 309 -5.25 12.32 4.43
C GLY A 309 -4.25 12.71 5.49
N LEU A 310 -4.02 14.01 5.68
CA LEU A 310 -2.96 14.53 6.55
C LEU A 310 -3.10 14.03 7.99
N ASP A 311 -4.32 13.90 8.51
CA ASP A 311 -4.59 13.38 9.86
C ASP A 311 -4.25 11.89 10.03
N LEU A 312 -4.31 11.12 8.94
CA LEU A 312 -3.95 9.70 8.92
C LEU A 312 -2.44 9.53 8.80
N LEU A 313 -1.79 10.33 7.94
CA LEU A 313 -0.33 10.40 7.84
C LEU A 313 0.32 10.80 9.17
N LYS A 314 -0.28 11.73 9.93
CA LYS A 314 0.18 12.11 11.29
C LYS A 314 -0.04 11.03 12.35
N LEU A 315 -0.84 10.00 12.05
CA LEU A 315 -1.14 8.91 12.98
C LEU A 315 -0.28 7.68 12.73
N GLU A 316 -0.41 7.09 11.55
CA GLU A 316 -0.13 5.66 11.33
C GLU A 316 1.35 5.30 11.51
N ILE A 317 2.23 5.89 10.69
CA ILE A 317 3.68 5.62 10.74
C ILE A 317 4.30 6.15 12.04
N PRO A 318 3.95 7.36 12.55
CA PRO A 318 4.39 7.80 13.88
C PRO A 318 4.02 6.82 15.00
N ALA A 319 2.82 6.23 14.98
CA ALA A 319 2.40 5.21 15.95
C ALA A 319 3.26 3.95 15.83
N ALA A 320 3.51 3.46 14.61
CA ALA A 320 4.38 2.31 14.39
C ALA A 320 5.78 2.51 15.00
N LYS A 321 6.37 3.72 14.88
CA LYS A 321 7.65 4.06 15.55
C LYS A 321 7.50 4.06 17.07
N ARG A 322 6.48 4.74 17.61
CA ARG A 322 6.26 4.82 19.08
C ARG A 322 6.11 3.45 19.73
N HIS A 323 5.44 2.51 19.06
CA HIS A 323 5.26 1.14 19.54
C HIS A 323 6.41 0.19 19.17
N GLY A 324 7.47 0.70 18.54
CA GLY A 324 8.70 -0.08 18.28
C GLY A 324 8.52 -1.22 17.27
N LEU A 325 7.69 -1.01 16.24
CA LEU A 325 7.59 -1.95 15.12
C LEU A 325 8.90 -1.95 14.31
N ILE A 326 9.27 -3.11 13.76
CA ILE A 326 10.50 -3.24 12.97
C ILE A 326 10.34 -2.70 11.54
N GLY A 327 9.09 -2.44 11.13
CA GLY A 327 8.82 -2.01 9.77
C GLY A 327 7.41 -1.51 9.49
N VAL A 328 7.32 -0.84 8.35
CA VAL A 328 6.08 -0.39 7.73
C VAL A 328 6.08 -0.74 6.24
N ASP A 329 4.92 -1.17 5.75
CA ASP A 329 4.65 -1.51 4.36
C ASP A 329 3.35 -0.81 3.95
N MET A 330 3.41 0.32 3.27
CA MET A 330 2.20 1.10 2.97
C MET A 330 1.85 1.01 1.51
N VAL A 331 0.56 1.01 1.20
CA VAL A 331 0.10 1.17 -0.18
C VAL A 331 0.08 2.66 -0.52
N GLY A 332 0.78 3.03 -1.58
CA GLY A 332 0.74 4.37 -2.14
C GLY A 332 -0.36 4.52 -3.19
N MET A 333 -0.31 5.61 -3.95
CA MET A 333 -1.21 5.86 -5.08
C MET A 333 -0.49 5.59 -6.40
N ALA A 334 -1.06 4.73 -7.23
CA ALA A 334 -0.53 4.43 -8.55
C ALA A 334 -0.67 5.61 -9.52
N ALA A 335 -1.79 6.33 -9.48
CA ALA A 335 -2.03 7.52 -10.28
C ALA A 335 -1.21 8.71 -9.72
N TRP A 336 0.00 8.91 -10.25
CA TRP A 336 0.94 9.91 -9.72
C TRP A 336 0.44 11.35 -9.89
N GLY A 337 -0.51 11.62 -10.79
CA GLY A 337 -1.05 12.96 -11.02
C GLY A 337 -1.61 13.60 -9.74
N TYR A 338 -2.43 12.87 -9.00
CA TYR A 338 -2.92 13.28 -7.67
C TYR A 338 -2.19 12.59 -6.52
N GLY A 339 -1.60 11.42 -6.77
CA GLY A 339 -1.01 10.57 -5.75
C GLY A 339 0.39 10.96 -5.29
N ALA A 340 1.10 11.79 -6.07
CA ALA A 340 2.51 12.10 -5.82
C ALA A 340 2.78 12.71 -4.43
N VAL A 341 1.91 13.61 -3.95
CA VAL A 341 2.07 14.25 -2.64
C VAL A 341 2.00 13.23 -1.49
N GLY A 342 1.04 12.30 -1.54
CA GLY A 342 0.90 11.24 -0.55
C GLY A 342 2.10 10.28 -0.58
N ASN A 343 2.51 9.85 -1.79
CA ASN A 343 3.68 8.99 -1.96
C ASN A 343 4.95 9.65 -1.41
N TYR A 344 5.16 10.94 -1.70
CA TYR A 344 6.29 11.73 -1.22
C TYR A 344 6.34 11.80 0.31
N ILE A 345 5.21 12.10 0.96
CA ILE A 345 5.16 12.17 2.43
C ILE A 345 5.40 10.78 3.04
N LEU A 346 4.77 9.72 2.52
CA LEU A 346 4.99 8.36 2.98
C LEU A 346 6.47 7.97 2.90
N ALA A 347 7.14 8.22 1.78
CA ALA A 347 8.55 7.87 1.62
C ALA A 347 9.45 8.59 2.63
N ARG A 348 9.16 9.87 2.91
CA ARG A 348 9.89 10.66 3.93
C ARG A 348 9.62 10.14 5.35
N GLN A 349 8.36 9.81 5.67
CA GLN A 349 7.98 9.24 6.97
C GLN A 349 8.59 7.87 7.22
N MET A 350 8.74 7.05 6.18
CA MET A 350 9.37 5.74 6.34
C MET A 350 10.86 5.84 6.64
N TRP A 351 11.56 6.88 6.17
CA TRP A 351 12.93 7.15 6.60
C TRP A 351 12.96 7.73 8.02
N LYS A 352 12.10 8.72 8.29
CA LYS A 352 11.99 9.42 9.58
C LYS A 352 10.52 9.65 9.94
N ALA A 353 9.99 8.90 10.90
CA ALA A 353 8.56 8.83 11.17
C ALA A 353 7.97 10.13 11.73
N ASP A 354 8.77 10.93 12.44
CA ASP A 354 8.37 12.15 13.13
C ASP A 354 8.60 13.43 12.32
N VAL A 355 8.68 13.32 10.99
CA VAL A 355 8.67 14.50 10.11
C VAL A 355 7.39 15.32 10.29
N ASN A 356 7.50 16.63 10.13
CA ASN A 356 6.33 17.51 10.14
C ASN A 356 5.55 17.35 8.83
N VAL A 357 4.43 16.61 8.89
CA VAL A 357 3.57 16.32 7.74
C VAL A 357 3.02 17.59 7.09
N ASP A 358 2.61 18.60 7.88
CA ASP A 358 2.04 19.84 7.36
C ASP A 358 3.07 20.69 6.61
N GLU A 359 4.30 20.71 7.10
CA GLU A 359 5.40 21.39 6.42
C GLU A 359 5.80 20.67 5.13
N LEU A 360 5.90 19.34 5.14
CA LEU A 360 6.20 18.57 3.94
C LEU A 360 5.12 18.71 2.87
N TYR A 361 3.84 18.65 3.26
CA TYR A 361 2.72 18.86 2.36
C TYR A 361 2.76 20.25 1.72
N ARG A 362 2.95 21.29 2.54
CA ARG A 362 3.03 22.68 2.07
C ARG A 362 4.24 22.92 1.15
N GLU A 363 5.42 22.44 1.55
CA GLU A 363 6.64 22.53 0.73
C GLU A 363 6.43 21.83 -0.62
N TRP A 364 5.85 20.63 -0.59
CA TRP A 364 5.58 19.86 -1.80
C TRP A 364 4.66 20.64 -2.73
N LEU A 365 3.54 21.18 -2.24
CA LEU A 365 2.61 21.96 -3.06
C LEU A 365 3.26 23.21 -3.66
N GLN A 366 4.01 23.95 -2.84
CA GLN A 366 4.71 25.17 -3.29
C GLN A 366 5.69 24.88 -4.41
N ARG A 367 6.48 23.80 -4.30
CA ARG A 367 7.44 23.41 -5.33
C ARG A 367 6.79 22.76 -6.54
N ALA A 368 5.77 21.92 -6.32
CA ALA A 368 5.07 21.20 -7.37
C ALA A 368 4.24 22.12 -8.25
N TYR A 369 3.54 23.09 -7.66
CA TYR A 369 2.54 23.90 -8.35
C TYR A 369 2.86 25.40 -8.39
N GLY A 370 3.95 25.83 -7.75
CA GLY A 370 4.39 27.22 -7.81
C GLY A 370 3.35 28.20 -7.26
N PRO A 371 3.18 29.38 -7.88
CA PRO A 371 2.19 30.38 -7.43
C PRO A 371 0.72 29.87 -7.39
N GLY A 372 0.42 28.76 -8.07
CA GLY A 372 -0.91 28.12 -8.05
C GLY A 372 -1.20 27.24 -6.83
N TRP A 373 -0.24 27.06 -5.91
CA TRP A 373 -0.31 26.04 -4.87
C TRP A 373 -1.51 26.17 -3.91
N HIS A 374 -1.94 27.39 -3.57
CA HIS A 374 -3.11 27.61 -2.71
C HIS A 374 -4.42 27.10 -3.32
N ALA A 375 -4.56 27.16 -4.66
CA ALA A 375 -5.75 26.66 -5.33
C ALA A 375 -5.79 25.12 -5.28
N MET A 376 -4.63 24.47 -5.48
CA MET A 376 -4.51 23.02 -5.34
C MET A 376 -4.67 22.56 -3.89
N ASP A 377 -4.15 23.31 -2.91
CA ASP A 377 -4.38 23.05 -1.49
C ASP A 377 -5.87 23.02 -1.18
N LYS A 378 -6.60 24.08 -1.58
CA LYS A 378 -8.05 24.16 -1.39
C LYS A 378 -8.78 22.99 -2.06
N LEU A 379 -8.34 22.54 -3.25
CA LEU A 379 -8.91 21.38 -3.94
C LEU A 379 -8.73 20.11 -3.11
N TYR A 380 -7.49 19.78 -2.71
CA TYR A 380 -7.21 18.59 -1.90
C TYR A 380 -7.95 18.63 -0.57
N MET A 381 -7.93 19.76 0.14
CA MET A 381 -8.57 19.88 1.45
C MET A 381 -10.09 19.84 1.39
N THR A 382 -10.69 20.30 0.28
CA THR A 382 -12.13 20.13 0.03
C THR A 382 -12.49 18.65 -0.13
N LEU A 383 -11.72 17.90 -0.93
CA LEU A 383 -11.95 16.45 -1.10
C LEU A 383 -11.70 15.69 0.20
N GLU A 384 -10.65 16.05 0.94
CA GLU A 384 -10.29 15.43 2.22
C GLU A 384 -11.41 15.60 3.24
N ALA A 385 -11.92 16.81 3.42
CA ALA A 385 -13.03 17.08 4.32
C ALA A 385 -14.27 16.24 3.97
N ARG A 386 -14.63 16.15 2.69
CA ARG A 386 -15.82 15.40 2.23
C ARG A 386 -15.65 13.89 2.39
N LEU A 387 -14.48 13.33 2.08
CA LEU A 387 -14.20 11.91 2.28
C LEU A 387 -14.18 11.56 3.77
N LYS A 388 -13.53 12.39 4.59
CA LYS A 388 -13.48 12.23 6.04
C LYS A 388 -14.87 12.25 6.66
N GLU A 389 -15.68 13.28 6.36
CA GLU A 389 -17.05 13.40 6.88
C GLU A 389 -17.90 12.16 6.51
N ARG A 390 -17.79 11.71 5.26
CA ARG A 390 -18.48 10.49 4.81
C ARG A 390 -18.03 9.27 5.61
N LYS A 391 -16.72 9.12 5.81
CA LYS A 391 -16.11 7.97 6.50
C LYS A 391 -16.45 7.94 7.99
N GLU A 392 -16.50 9.09 8.65
CA GLU A 392 -16.93 9.22 10.05
C GLU A 392 -18.36 8.71 10.29
N LYS A 393 -19.23 8.83 9.28
CA LYS A 393 -20.63 8.35 9.30
C LYS A 393 -20.81 6.93 8.76
N GLU A 394 -19.79 6.33 8.17
CA GLU A 394 -19.86 5.00 7.57
C GLU A 394 -19.82 3.90 8.64
N SER A 395 -20.67 2.87 8.49
CA SER A 395 -20.72 1.74 9.42
C SER A 395 -19.37 1.02 9.58
N ILE A 396 -19.13 0.50 10.79
CA ILE A 396 -17.99 -0.39 11.10
C ILE A 396 -18.23 -1.85 10.65
N GLN A 397 -19.42 -2.16 10.13
CA GLN A 397 -19.65 -3.47 9.54
C GLN A 397 -18.98 -3.52 8.17
N TYR A 398 -17.78 -4.09 8.09
CA TYR A 398 -17.06 -4.25 6.82
C TYR A 398 -17.95 -4.81 5.71
N LYS A 399 -17.90 -4.13 4.56
CA LYS A 399 -18.42 -4.56 3.27
C LYS A 399 -17.34 -4.35 2.21
N GLY A 400 -17.31 -5.20 1.18
CA GLY A 400 -16.29 -5.14 0.14
C GLY A 400 -16.22 -3.79 -0.57
N GLU A 401 -17.34 -3.06 -0.68
CA GLU A 401 -17.36 -1.75 -1.33
C GLU A 401 -16.78 -0.58 -0.52
N MET A 402 -16.40 -0.80 0.76
CA MET A 402 -16.07 0.32 1.65
C MET A 402 -14.81 1.09 1.25
N TYR A 403 -13.88 0.51 0.53
CA TYR A 403 -12.70 1.23 0.03
C TYR A 403 -12.75 1.40 -1.50
N GLU A 404 -13.95 1.43 -2.10
CA GLU A 404 -14.14 1.68 -3.54
C GLU A 404 -14.54 3.13 -3.81
N ILE A 405 -14.04 3.71 -4.91
CA ILE A 405 -14.60 4.95 -5.45
C ILE A 405 -15.71 4.60 -6.46
N ASN A 406 -16.85 4.20 -5.91
CA ASN A 406 -18.01 3.80 -6.68
C ASN A 406 -18.93 4.97 -7.04
N TYR A 407 -20.03 4.68 -7.75
CA TYR A 407 -21.04 5.65 -8.15
C TYR A 407 -21.52 6.51 -6.97
N ASP A 408 -21.85 5.88 -5.84
CA ASP A 408 -22.34 6.58 -4.65
C ASP A 408 -21.28 7.51 -4.03
N VAL A 409 -20.01 7.10 -4.04
CA VAL A 409 -18.90 7.97 -3.62
C VAL A 409 -18.74 9.13 -4.58
N ILE A 410 -18.74 8.91 -5.89
CA ILE A 410 -18.64 10.00 -6.88
C ILE A 410 -19.79 10.98 -6.75
N GLU A 411 -21.03 10.49 -6.70
CA GLU A 411 -22.24 11.30 -6.59
C GLU A 411 -22.25 12.17 -5.34
N LYS A 412 -21.81 11.64 -4.19
CA LYS A 412 -21.87 12.36 -2.92
C LYS A 412 -20.63 13.18 -2.62
N VAL A 413 -19.45 12.76 -3.08
CA VAL A 413 -18.17 13.40 -2.73
C VAL A 413 -17.71 14.35 -3.83
N TYR A 414 -17.72 13.91 -5.08
CA TYR A 414 -17.04 14.60 -6.18
C TYR A 414 -17.99 15.46 -7.02
N LEU A 415 -19.12 14.90 -7.45
CA LEU A 415 -20.10 15.58 -8.31
C LEU A 415 -20.52 16.97 -7.75
N PRO A 416 -20.81 17.14 -6.44
CA PRO A 416 -21.28 18.43 -5.92
C PRO A 416 -20.21 19.54 -5.93
N VAL A 417 -18.94 19.19 -6.10
CA VAL A 417 -17.81 20.13 -6.06
C VAL A 417 -17.00 20.11 -7.35
N PHE A 418 -17.43 19.39 -8.38
CA PHE A 418 -16.65 19.21 -9.61
C PHE A 418 -16.36 20.54 -10.32
N ASP A 419 -17.34 21.45 -10.42
CA ASP A 419 -17.13 22.78 -11.02
C ASP A 419 -16.09 23.61 -10.24
N GLU A 420 -16.09 23.51 -8.91
CA GLU A 420 -15.09 24.19 -8.06
C GLU A 420 -13.71 23.53 -8.20
N MET A 421 -13.65 22.20 -8.32
CA MET A 421 -12.40 21.48 -8.61
C MET A 421 -11.81 21.95 -9.94
N GLU A 422 -12.63 22.05 -10.99
CA GLU A 422 -12.22 22.53 -12.30
C GLU A 422 -11.72 23.98 -12.23
N ARG A 423 -12.46 24.86 -11.54
CA ARG A 423 -12.06 26.27 -11.35
C ARG A 423 -10.71 26.39 -10.65
N LEU A 424 -10.51 25.66 -9.55
CA LEU A 424 -9.27 25.67 -8.76
C LEU A 424 -8.09 25.09 -9.56
N TYR A 425 -8.33 24.00 -10.30
CA TYR A 425 -7.33 23.44 -11.20
C TYR A 425 -6.90 24.44 -12.27
N LEU A 426 -7.85 25.08 -12.96
CA LEU A 426 -7.55 26.06 -14.01
C LEU A 426 -6.85 27.30 -13.45
N GLU A 427 -7.23 27.74 -12.24
CA GLU A 427 -6.54 28.80 -11.52
C GLU A 427 -5.08 28.44 -11.28
N ALA A 428 -4.80 27.23 -10.78
CA ALA A 428 -3.44 26.76 -10.55
C ALA A 428 -2.64 26.65 -11.86
N LEU A 429 -3.25 26.08 -12.91
CA LEU A 429 -2.63 25.91 -14.22
C LEU A 429 -2.27 27.24 -14.88
N SER A 430 -3.12 28.26 -14.72
CA SER A 430 -2.86 29.61 -15.24
C SER A 430 -1.66 30.29 -14.54
N LYS A 431 -1.36 29.89 -13.30
CA LYS A 431 -0.33 30.46 -12.44
C LYS A 431 1.00 29.70 -12.47
N ALA A 432 1.09 28.59 -13.21
CA ALA A 432 2.31 27.79 -13.31
C ALA A 432 3.47 28.62 -13.87
N ALA A 433 4.53 28.80 -13.08
CA ALA A 433 5.65 29.68 -13.42
C ALA A 433 6.75 28.98 -14.23
N THR A 434 6.79 27.65 -14.19
CA THR A 434 7.79 26.84 -14.91
C THR A 434 7.11 25.70 -15.65
N GLU A 435 7.78 25.17 -16.67
CA GLU A 435 7.31 24.01 -17.42
C GLU A 435 7.12 22.77 -16.54
N PRO A 436 8.03 22.39 -15.62
CA PRO A 436 7.78 21.28 -14.69
C PRO A 436 6.54 21.48 -13.82
N GLN A 437 6.28 22.70 -13.32
CA GLN A 437 5.04 22.98 -12.56
C GLN A 437 3.79 22.78 -13.42
N ARG A 438 3.82 23.28 -14.67
CA ARG A 438 2.74 23.08 -15.64
C ARG A 438 2.52 21.60 -15.94
N LYS A 439 3.58 20.83 -16.19
CA LYS A 439 3.52 19.39 -16.50
C LYS A 439 2.95 18.56 -15.36
N ARG A 440 3.29 18.90 -14.11
CA ARG A 440 2.69 18.27 -12.91
C ARG A 440 1.19 18.56 -12.81
N LEU A 441 0.77 19.80 -13.10
CA LEU A 441 -0.65 20.15 -13.15
C LEU A 441 -1.36 19.42 -14.30
N GLU A 442 -0.80 19.40 -15.51
CA GLU A 442 -1.36 18.65 -16.65
C GLU A 442 -1.54 17.16 -16.31
N THR A 443 -0.56 16.54 -15.64
CA THR A 443 -0.64 15.15 -15.14
C THR A 443 -1.81 14.96 -14.15
N PHE A 444 -2.06 15.93 -13.26
CA PHE A 444 -3.26 15.94 -12.42
C PHE A 444 -4.53 16.04 -13.28
N GLY A 445 -4.54 16.92 -14.28
CA GLY A 445 -5.66 17.13 -15.21
C GLY A 445 -6.03 15.88 -16.04
N GLU A 446 -5.06 15.03 -16.40
CA GLU A 446 -5.33 13.75 -17.08
C GLU A 446 -6.29 12.85 -16.27
N ASN A 447 -6.18 12.87 -14.94
CA ASN A 447 -7.11 12.15 -14.06
C ASN A 447 -8.52 12.74 -14.12
N LEU A 448 -8.64 14.07 -14.17
CA LEU A 448 -9.94 14.75 -14.27
C LEU A 448 -10.62 14.57 -15.63
N VAL A 449 -9.85 14.41 -16.73
CA VAL A 449 -10.40 13.97 -18.03
C VAL A 449 -11.08 12.62 -17.90
N MET A 450 -10.43 11.66 -17.24
CA MET A 450 -10.97 10.32 -17.00
C MET A 450 -12.21 10.34 -16.10
N LEU A 451 -12.16 11.08 -14.99
CA LEU A 451 -13.30 11.24 -14.08
C LEU A 451 -14.50 11.85 -14.79
N HIS A 452 -14.31 12.95 -15.50
CA HIS A 452 -15.36 13.63 -16.23
C HIS A 452 -16.01 12.72 -17.27
N TYR A 453 -15.20 12.02 -18.07
CA TYR A 453 -15.71 11.03 -19.02
C TYR A 453 -16.53 9.93 -18.33
N GLY A 454 -16.01 9.38 -17.22
CA GLY A 454 -16.68 8.35 -16.43
C GLY A 454 -18.03 8.80 -15.87
N MET A 455 -18.13 10.04 -15.37
CA MET A 455 -19.38 10.64 -14.87
C MET A 455 -20.42 10.79 -15.98
N ARG A 456 -20.01 11.28 -17.17
CA ARG A 456 -20.92 11.36 -18.32
C ARG A 456 -21.44 10.00 -18.74
N LYS A 457 -20.55 9.00 -18.84
CA LYS A 457 -20.93 7.63 -19.21
C LYS A 457 -21.78 6.92 -18.16
N ALA A 458 -21.67 7.32 -16.91
CA ALA A 458 -22.54 6.83 -15.84
C ALA A 458 -23.92 7.52 -15.80
N GLY A 459 -24.15 8.56 -16.62
CA GLY A 459 -25.39 9.32 -16.66
C GLY A 459 -25.58 10.27 -15.48
N MET A 460 -24.48 10.71 -14.84
CA MET A 460 -24.54 11.66 -13.73
C MET A 460 -24.92 13.07 -14.19
N ALA A 461 -25.62 13.82 -13.35
CA ALA A 461 -26.18 15.14 -13.65
C ALA A 461 -25.12 16.26 -13.64
N LEU A 462 -24.20 16.23 -14.61
CA LEU A 462 -23.24 17.31 -14.85
C LEU A 462 -23.94 18.50 -15.52
N LYS A 463 -23.58 19.72 -15.10
CA LYS A 463 -24.10 20.96 -15.68
C LYS A 463 -23.30 21.30 -16.94
N ASP A 464 -23.98 21.43 -18.08
CA ASP A 464 -23.38 21.77 -19.38
C ASP A 464 -22.04 21.02 -19.65
N PRO A 465 -22.02 19.67 -19.64
CA PRO A 465 -20.78 18.90 -19.62
C PRO A 465 -19.87 19.18 -20.82
N GLU A 466 -20.40 19.62 -21.96
CA GLU A 466 -19.63 20.03 -23.15
C GLU A 466 -18.76 21.28 -22.93
N LYS A 467 -19.06 22.09 -21.90
CA LYS A 467 -18.30 23.32 -21.58
C LYS A 467 -17.11 23.07 -20.66
N SER A 468 -17.01 21.89 -20.02
CA SER A 468 -15.89 21.56 -19.15
C SER A 468 -14.58 21.47 -19.95
N HIS A 469 -13.49 21.98 -19.39
CA HIS A 469 -12.11 21.80 -19.84
C HIS A 469 -11.73 20.32 -20.02
N PHE A 470 -12.34 19.45 -19.21
CA PHE A 470 -12.11 18.01 -19.21
C PHE A 470 -13.00 17.25 -20.18
N TYR A 471 -13.88 17.93 -20.93
CA TYR A 471 -14.72 17.30 -21.93
C TYR A 471 -13.89 16.64 -23.04
N ARG A 472 -14.18 15.37 -23.30
CA ARG A 472 -13.74 14.64 -24.49
C ARG A 472 -14.93 13.89 -25.07
N ALA A 473 -15.16 14.06 -26.36
CA ALA A 473 -16.03 13.17 -27.13
C ALA A 473 -15.44 11.75 -27.15
N ASP A 474 -16.22 10.75 -27.55
CA ASP A 474 -15.80 9.34 -27.45
C ASP A 474 -14.52 9.04 -28.23
N ASP A 475 -14.40 9.55 -29.45
CA ASP A 475 -13.22 9.40 -30.30
C ASP A 475 -11.99 10.11 -29.70
N ALA A 476 -12.18 11.33 -29.18
CA ALA A 476 -11.13 12.10 -28.52
C ALA A 476 -10.67 11.44 -27.22
N TYR A 477 -11.59 10.77 -26.50
CA TYR A 477 -11.25 10.02 -25.29
C TYR A 477 -10.45 8.76 -25.60
N GLN A 478 -10.78 8.03 -26.68
CA GLN A 478 -9.96 6.90 -27.10
C GLN A 478 -8.53 7.33 -27.47
N LYS A 479 -8.38 8.42 -28.23
CA LYS A 479 -7.06 9.01 -28.53
C LYS A 479 -6.31 9.42 -27.26
N PHE A 480 -7.01 9.96 -26.27
CA PHE A 480 -6.44 10.28 -24.97
C PHE A 480 -5.92 9.03 -24.24
N LEU A 481 -6.68 7.92 -24.25
CA LEU A 481 -6.24 6.66 -23.65
C LEU A 481 -5.01 6.08 -24.35
N GLU A 482 -4.95 6.16 -25.68
CA GLU A 482 -3.78 5.74 -26.46
C GLU A 482 -2.55 6.61 -26.15
N ALA A 483 -2.71 7.93 -26.17
CA ALA A 483 -1.63 8.88 -25.92
C ALA A 483 -1.05 8.77 -24.51
N THR A 484 -1.87 8.39 -23.54
CA THR A 484 -1.45 8.28 -22.14
C THR A 484 -1.03 6.86 -21.76
N VAL A 485 -1.01 5.86 -22.65
CA VAL A 485 -0.83 4.43 -22.30
C VAL A 485 0.41 4.11 -21.47
N PHE A 486 1.47 4.94 -21.52
CA PHE A 486 2.66 4.80 -20.67
C PHE A 486 2.84 5.94 -19.66
N SER A 487 1.86 6.84 -19.57
CA SER A 487 1.81 7.90 -18.56
C SER A 487 1.65 7.30 -17.16
N LEU A 488 2.40 7.86 -16.21
CA LEU A 488 2.25 7.60 -14.78
C LEU A 488 1.08 8.37 -14.16
N ALA A 489 0.43 9.26 -14.90
CA ALA A 489 -0.70 10.04 -14.42
C ALA A 489 -1.86 9.16 -13.97
N LEU A 490 -2.14 8.10 -14.72
CA LEU A 490 -3.27 7.20 -14.54
C LEU A 490 -2.80 5.85 -13.99
N ASP A 491 -3.65 5.20 -13.19
CA ASP A 491 -3.38 3.86 -12.67
C ASP A 491 -3.38 2.81 -13.80
N GLN A 492 -2.32 2.00 -13.83
CA GLN A 492 -2.18 0.82 -14.69
C GLN A 492 -1.73 -0.42 -13.90
N SER A 493 -1.85 -0.38 -12.58
CA SER A 493 -1.58 -1.50 -11.70
C SER A 493 -2.35 -2.73 -12.19
N TYR A 494 -1.76 -3.91 -12.04
CA TYR A 494 -2.26 -5.17 -12.61
C TYR A 494 -2.23 -5.25 -14.16
N GLY A 495 -1.54 -4.32 -14.82
CA GLY A 495 -1.30 -4.36 -16.26
C GLY A 495 -2.55 -4.03 -17.10
N LYS A 496 -3.58 -3.46 -16.48
CA LYS A 496 -4.82 -3.06 -17.15
C LYS A 496 -5.17 -1.64 -16.74
N ARG A 497 -5.39 -0.79 -17.73
CA ARG A 497 -6.05 0.49 -17.53
C ARG A 497 -7.55 0.26 -17.43
N TYR A 498 -8.19 0.88 -16.45
CA TYR A 498 -9.64 0.90 -16.42
C TYR A 498 -10.18 1.81 -17.51
N THR A 499 -11.12 1.31 -18.29
CA THR A 499 -11.80 2.05 -19.36
C THR A 499 -13.32 1.96 -19.23
N GLY A 500 -13.79 1.34 -18.14
CA GLY A 500 -15.21 1.12 -17.88
C GLY A 500 -15.93 2.36 -17.33
N PRO A 501 -17.27 2.37 -17.35
CA PRO A 501 -18.06 3.39 -16.69
C PRO A 501 -18.04 3.20 -15.16
N ILE A 502 -18.19 4.30 -14.40
CA ILE A 502 -18.18 4.28 -12.94
C ILE A 502 -19.14 3.20 -12.41
N TRP A 503 -18.57 2.29 -11.62
CA TRP A 503 -19.26 1.10 -11.12
C TRP A 503 -20.36 1.46 -10.09
N LYS A 504 -21.53 0.80 -10.19
CA LYS A 504 -22.76 1.14 -9.44
C LYS A 504 -22.99 0.39 -8.12
N GLY A 505 -22.06 -0.45 -7.65
CA GLY A 505 -22.07 -0.90 -6.24
C GLY A 505 -22.32 -2.38 -5.93
N GLU A 506 -22.25 -3.32 -6.88
CA GLU A 506 -22.24 -4.77 -6.57
C GLU A 506 -20.85 -5.39 -6.78
N TRP A 507 -20.22 -5.83 -5.67
CA TRP A 507 -18.81 -6.20 -5.62
C TRP A 507 -18.51 -7.33 -6.62
N ARG A 508 -17.62 -7.09 -7.58
CA ARG A 508 -17.11 -8.11 -8.50
C ARG A 508 -15.88 -8.72 -7.86
N GLY A 509 -16.04 -9.89 -7.28
CA GLY A 509 -14.99 -10.61 -6.56
C GLY A 509 -13.90 -11.18 -7.43
N ASP A 510 -13.31 -10.34 -8.27
CA ASP A 510 -12.33 -10.72 -9.29
C ASP A 510 -10.90 -10.68 -8.73
#